data_AF-A0A4U5QH89-F1
#
_entry.id   AF-A0A4U5QH89-F1
#
_cell.length_a   1.000
_cell.length_b   1.000
_cell.length_c   1.000
_cell.angle_alpha   90.00
_cell.angle_beta   90.00
_cell.angle_gamma   90.00
#
_symmetry.space_group_name_H-M   'P 1'
#
loop_
_entity.id
_entity.type
_entity.pdbx_description
1 polymer ?
#
loop_
_entity_poly.entity_id
_entity_poly.type
_entity_poly.pdbx_seq_one_letter_code
_entity_poly.pdbx_strand_id
1 'polypeptide(L)'
;MAMVTVFRASISRSLPTSFPNLLSSSSNRNSIPKKHRLLCHAASSQTKINRSEVSFCIGTHLIPHPKKVERGGEDAFFVSDYNGGVIAVADGVSGWAEQNVDPSLFPRELMANASCLVGDEEVNYDPQILIRKKHMLPLLLSVQLLSLLPSWLSRIVAMLETNGTLKIANVGDCGLRAIRGDRIIFSTSPQEHYFDCPYQLSSENGWPNIP
;
A
#
# COMPACT_ATOMS: atom_id res chain seq x y z
N MET A 1 7.27 4.42 16.20
CA MET A 1 8.11 4.69 15.01
C MET A 1 7.57 3.82 13.87
N ALA A 2 6.94 4.39 12.83
CA ALA A 2 6.45 3.57 11.71
C ALA A 2 7.64 3.07 10.87
N MET A 3 7.72 1.77 10.62
CA MET A 3 8.80 1.18 9.83
C MET A 3 8.40 1.18 8.35
N VAL A 4 9.23 1.75 7.48
CA VAL A 4 9.08 1.54 6.04
C VAL A 4 9.96 0.42 5.58
N THR A 5 9.33 -0.55 4.91
CA THR A 5 10.04 -1.54 4.15
C THR A 5 9.69 -1.38 2.68
N VAL A 6 10.72 -1.26 1.85
CA VAL A 6 10.58 -1.27 0.39
C VAL A 6 10.91 -2.66 -0.10
N PHE A 7 9.91 -3.36 -0.62
CA PHE A 7 10.05 -4.65 -1.25
C PHE A 7 9.96 -4.48 -2.77
N ARG A 8 10.81 -5.16 -3.55
CA ARG A 8 10.75 -5.09 -5.02
C ARG A 8 10.33 -6.42 -5.60
N ALA A 9 9.18 -6.44 -6.27
CA ALA A 9 8.74 -7.61 -7.00
C ALA A 9 9.61 -7.79 -8.26
N SER A 10 10.48 -8.80 -8.27
CA SER A 10 11.11 -9.26 -9.51
C SER A 10 10.14 -10.15 -10.30
N ILE A 11 9.90 -9.81 -11.57
CA ILE A 11 9.15 -10.66 -12.50
C ILE A 11 10.11 -11.72 -13.03
N SER A 12 9.79 -12.99 -12.85
CA SER A 12 10.53 -14.08 -13.50
C SER A 12 10.25 -14.01 -14.99
N ARG A 13 11.28 -13.79 -15.82
CA ARG A 13 11.14 -13.85 -17.29
C ARG A 13 11.05 -15.32 -17.68
N SER A 14 9.85 -15.84 -17.92
CA SER A 14 9.73 -17.01 -18.79
C SER A 14 10.04 -16.56 -20.22
N LEU A 15 11.00 -17.23 -20.86
CA LEU A 15 11.33 -17.00 -22.27
C LEU A 15 10.11 -17.36 -23.13
N PRO A 16 9.67 -16.51 -24.08
CA PRO A 16 8.68 -16.92 -25.06
C PRO A 16 9.33 -17.95 -25.99
N THR A 17 8.77 -19.15 -26.04
CA THR A 17 9.03 -20.13 -27.10
C THR A 17 8.52 -19.55 -28.42
N SER A 18 9.44 -19.13 -29.29
CA SER A 18 9.12 -18.64 -30.62
C SER A 18 8.71 -19.79 -31.54
N PHE A 19 7.50 -19.71 -32.10
CA PHE A 19 7.12 -20.47 -33.29
C PHE A 19 7.54 -19.68 -34.54
N PRO A 20 8.18 -20.30 -35.55
CA PRO A 20 8.57 -19.59 -36.76
C PRO A 20 7.38 -19.55 -37.74
N ASN A 21 6.91 -18.36 -38.09
CA ASN A 21 6.03 -18.19 -39.25
C ASN A 21 6.79 -17.52 -40.40
N LEU A 22 7.14 -18.41 -41.33
CA LEU A 22 7.30 -18.31 -42.78
C LEU A 22 7.10 -16.93 -43.46
N LEU A 23 8.08 -16.64 -44.32
CA LEU A 23 8.14 -15.59 -45.34
C LEU A 23 6.94 -15.58 -46.30
N SER A 24 6.53 -14.38 -46.71
CA SER A 24 6.05 -14.14 -48.08
C SER A 24 6.57 -12.81 -48.61
N SER A 25 7.30 -12.92 -49.72
CA SER A 25 7.89 -11.88 -50.55
C SER A 25 6.85 -11.11 -51.39
N SER A 26 7.11 -9.81 -51.66
CA SER A 26 6.64 -9.14 -52.90
C SER A 26 7.35 -7.80 -53.16
N SER A 27 8.39 -7.87 -54.00
CA SER A 27 8.77 -7.01 -55.14
C SER A 27 8.60 -5.47 -55.16
N ASN A 28 9.71 -4.83 -55.60
CA ASN A 28 9.87 -3.83 -56.68
C ASN A 28 9.74 -2.31 -56.40
N ARG A 29 10.87 -1.56 -56.36
CA ARG A 29 11.46 -0.84 -57.53
C ARG A 29 12.63 0.11 -57.16
N ASN A 30 13.50 0.29 -58.16
CA ASN A 30 14.78 1.00 -58.21
C ASN A 30 14.71 2.54 -57.99
N SER A 31 15.71 3.13 -57.31
CA SER A 31 16.59 4.22 -57.83
C SER A 31 17.44 4.89 -56.73
N ILE A 32 18.71 5.16 -57.07
CA ILE A 32 19.76 5.94 -56.36
C ILE A 32 20.27 6.98 -57.39
N PRO A 33 20.97 8.11 -57.09
CA PRO A 33 21.42 8.70 -55.81
C PRO A 33 21.05 10.20 -55.64
N LYS A 34 21.31 10.77 -54.44
CA LYS A 34 22.09 12.02 -54.31
C LYS A 34 22.54 12.26 -52.85
N LYS A 35 23.82 12.56 -52.71
CA LYS A 35 24.56 12.83 -51.47
C LYS A 35 24.00 14.06 -50.75
N HIS A 36 23.61 13.92 -49.50
CA HIS A 36 23.66 15.01 -48.53
C HIS A 36 24.40 14.54 -47.28
N ARG A 37 25.46 15.27 -46.95
CA ARG A 37 26.34 15.05 -45.81
C ARG A 37 25.56 15.44 -44.55
N LEU A 38 25.03 14.46 -43.82
CA LEU A 38 24.43 14.67 -42.50
C LEU A 38 25.26 13.90 -41.47
N LEU A 39 25.86 14.66 -40.56
CA LEU A 39 26.54 14.16 -39.37
C LEU A 39 25.52 13.42 -38.50
N CYS A 40 25.50 12.09 -38.58
CA CYS A 40 24.77 11.29 -37.62
C CYS A 40 25.57 11.27 -36.30
N HIS A 41 25.17 12.14 -35.38
CA HIS A 41 25.44 11.89 -33.97
C HIS A 41 24.74 10.57 -33.64
N ALA A 42 25.50 9.55 -33.28
CA ALA A 42 24.95 8.33 -32.72
C ALA A 42 24.31 8.72 -31.38
N ALA A 43 23.03 9.11 -31.40
CA ALA A 43 22.22 9.10 -30.22
C ALA A 43 22.23 7.65 -29.74
N SER A 44 22.95 7.41 -28.63
CA SER A 44 22.75 6.24 -27.80
C SER A 44 21.26 6.17 -27.54
N SER A 45 20.56 5.34 -28.32
CA SER A 45 19.20 4.96 -28.01
C SER A 45 19.33 4.13 -26.76
N GLN A 46 19.21 4.79 -25.61
CA GLN A 46 18.81 4.12 -24.40
C GLN A 46 17.47 3.47 -24.74
N THR A 47 17.53 2.21 -25.11
CA THR A 47 16.35 1.36 -25.24
C THR A 47 15.69 1.41 -23.87
N LYS A 48 14.64 2.23 -23.74
CA LYS A 48 13.73 2.19 -22.60
C LYS A 48 13.30 0.74 -22.49
N ILE A 49 13.85 0.03 -21.50
CA ILE A 49 13.36 -1.29 -21.14
C ILE A 49 11.92 -1.05 -20.74
N ASN A 50 10.98 -1.42 -21.61
CA ASN A 50 9.55 -1.48 -21.29
C ASN A 50 9.42 -2.53 -20.18
N ARG A 51 9.52 -2.08 -18.92
CA ARG A 51 9.08 -2.91 -17.80
C ARG A 51 7.57 -3.03 -17.96
N SER A 52 7.07 -4.25 -17.96
CA SER A 52 5.63 -4.50 -17.87
C SER A 52 5.12 -3.84 -16.59
N GLU A 53 4.14 -2.97 -16.72
CA GLU A 53 3.46 -2.40 -15.57
C GLU A 53 2.75 -3.51 -14.81
N VAL A 54 2.81 -3.46 -13.48
CA VAL A 54 2.10 -4.40 -12.60
C VAL A 54 1.06 -3.68 -11.77
N SER A 55 -0.02 -4.38 -11.47
CA SER A 55 -1.05 -3.92 -10.54
C SER A 55 -1.55 -5.06 -9.66
N PHE A 56 -2.18 -4.71 -8.55
CA PHE A 56 -2.89 -5.67 -7.72
C PHE A 56 -4.20 -6.11 -8.36
N CYS A 57 -4.50 -7.40 -8.23
CA CYS A 57 -5.87 -7.92 -8.29
C CYS A 57 -6.23 -8.33 -6.86
N ILE A 58 -7.21 -7.64 -6.26
CA ILE A 58 -7.44 -7.69 -4.82
C ILE A 58 -8.76 -8.40 -4.53
N GLY A 59 -8.72 -9.39 -3.63
CA GLY A 59 -9.89 -9.97 -2.98
C GLY A 59 -9.84 -9.68 -1.48
N THR A 60 -10.98 -9.36 -0.89
CA THR A 60 -11.08 -9.06 0.55
C THR A 60 -12.18 -9.88 1.20
N HIS A 61 -12.00 -10.19 2.48
CA HIS A 61 -13.00 -10.88 3.29
C HIS A 61 -12.83 -10.45 4.74
N LEU A 62 -13.93 -10.11 5.41
CA LEU A 62 -13.94 -9.62 6.80
C LEU A 62 -14.87 -10.51 7.62
N ILE A 63 -14.35 -11.14 8.67
CA ILE A 63 -15.11 -11.98 9.59
C ILE A 63 -15.00 -11.40 10.99
N PRO A 64 -16.02 -10.66 11.47
CA PRO A 64 -16.02 -10.11 12.82
C PRO A 64 -15.99 -11.20 13.88
N HIS A 65 -15.45 -10.87 15.05
CA HIS A 65 -15.62 -11.71 16.25
C HIS A 65 -17.11 -12.01 16.50
N PRO A 66 -17.51 -13.24 16.89
CA PRO A 66 -18.92 -13.62 17.02
C PRO A 66 -19.77 -12.68 17.87
N LYS A 67 -19.20 -12.17 18.99
CA LYS A 67 -19.86 -11.19 19.88
C LYS A 67 -20.05 -9.79 19.27
N LYS A 68 -19.40 -9.50 18.14
CA LYS A 68 -19.34 -8.18 17.48
C LYS A 68 -19.96 -8.19 16.08
N VAL A 69 -20.56 -9.31 15.64
CA VAL A 69 -21.12 -9.47 14.29
C VAL A 69 -22.20 -8.44 14.00
N GLU A 70 -23.10 -8.17 14.96
CA GLU A 70 -24.18 -7.19 14.78
C GLU A 70 -23.67 -5.77 14.54
N ARG A 71 -22.46 -5.45 15.01
CA ARG A 71 -21.80 -4.15 14.82
C ARG A 71 -20.82 -4.15 13.65
N GLY A 72 -20.64 -5.29 12.98
CA GLY A 72 -19.73 -5.44 11.85
C GLY A 72 -18.24 -5.44 12.23
N GLY A 73 -17.90 -5.72 13.49
CA GLY A 73 -16.51 -5.75 13.96
C GLY A 73 -15.87 -4.38 14.18
N GLU A 74 -14.59 -4.42 14.55
CA GLU A 74 -13.78 -3.24 14.92
C GLU A 74 -12.72 -2.96 13.87
N ASP A 75 -12.32 -3.95 13.10
CA ASP A 75 -11.37 -3.84 12.01
C ASP A 75 -11.98 -3.08 10.81
N ALA A 76 -11.14 -2.39 10.06
CA ALA A 76 -11.48 -1.77 8.78
C ALA A 76 -10.36 -1.96 7.77
N PHE A 77 -10.71 -1.91 6.48
CA PHE A 77 -9.74 -1.94 5.39
C PHE A 77 -10.13 -0.97 4.28
N PHE A 78 -9.14 -0.62 3.46
CA PHE A 78 -9.32 0.16 2.24
C PHE A 78 -8.47 -0.45 1.11
N VAL A 79 -9.01 -0.44 -0.10
CA VAL A 79 -8.33 -0.89 -1.32
C VAL A 79 -8.52 0.13 -2.45
N SER A 80 -7.50 0.33 -3.27
CA SER A 80 -7.55 1.19 -4.45
C SER A 80 -6.65 0.63 -5.56
N ASP A 81 -6.95 1.01 -6.80
CA ASP A 81 -6.17 0.72 -8.01
C ASP A 81 -5.13 1.81 -8.36
N TYR A 82 -5.03 2.87 -7.55
CA TYR A 82 -4.14 4.00 -7.82
C TYR A 82 -2.66 3.58 -7.91
N ASN A 83 -1.98 4.00 -8.99
CA ASN A 83 -0.53 3.82 -9.26
C ASN A 83 0.00 2.36 -9.17
N GLY A 84 -0.85 1.36 -9.39
CA GLY A 84 -0.52 -0.07 -9.27
C GLY A 84 -1.26 -0.75 -8.11
N GLY A 85 -1.76 0.03 -7.16
CA GLY A 85 -2.75 -0.38 -6.19
C GLY A 85 -2.30 -0.23 -4.76
N VAL A 86 -3.28 -0.06 -3.88
CA VAL A 86 -3.09 0.19 -2.45
C VAL A 86 -3.98 -0.75 -1.65
N ILE A 87 -3.41 -1.31 -0.58
CA ILE A 87 -4.10 -2.12 0.41
C ILE A 87 -3.77 -1.53 1.78
N ALA A 88 -4.80 -1.22 2.56
CA ALA A 88 -4.65 -0.73 3.92
C ALA A 88 -5.59 -1.49 4.86
N VAL A 89 -5.11 -1.77 6.06
CA VAL A 89 -5.88 -2.40 7.15
C VAL A 89 -5.62 -1.63 8.43
N ALA A 90 -6.66 -1.48 9.26
CA ALA A 90 -6.56 -1.00 10.62
C ALA A 90 -7.39 -1.88 11.55
N ASP A 91 -6.83 -2.18 12.71
CA ASP A 91 -7.46 -2.96 13.78
C ASP A 91 -7.82 -2.04 14.96
N GLY A 92 -9.07 -2.15 15.38
CA GLY A 92 -9.67 -1.39 16.47
C GLY A 92 -9.34 -1.98 17.84
N VAL A 93 -9.04 -1.13 18.83
CA VAL A 93 -8.80 -1.60 20.20
C VAL A 93 -10.11 -1.80 20.95
N SER A 94 -10.43 -3.05 21.24
CA SER A 94 -11.68 -3.45 21.91
C SER A 94 -11.94 -2.79 23.27
N GLY A 95 -10.88 -2.39 24.01
CA GLY A 95 -11.01 -1.77 25.33
C GLY A 95 -11.79 -0.43 25.35
N TRP A 96 -11.95 0.24 24.21
CA TRP A 96 -12.74 1.48 24.12
C TRP A 96 -14.23 1.30 24.42
N ALA A 97 -14.75 0.09 24.22
CA ALA A 97 -16.11 -0.24 24.59
C ALA A 97 -16.37 -0.02 26.10
N GLU A 98 -15.34 -0.21 26.94
CA GLU A 98 -15.40 0.03 28.40
C GLU A 98 -15.50 1.52 28.73
N GLN A 99 -15.00 2.39 27.85
CA GLN A 99 -15.08 3.85 27.97
C GLN A 99 -16.31 4.45 27.25
N ASN A 100 -17.28 3.61 26.85
CA ASN A 100 -18.46 4.00 26.08
C ASN A 100 -18.14 4.67 24.73
N VAL A 101 -17.00 4.34 24.14
CA VAL A 101 -16.61 4.77 22.78
C VAL A 101 -16.71 3.57 21.86
N ASP A 102 -17.31 3.74 20.67
CA ASP A 102 -17.38 2.67 19.67
C ASP A 102 -15.99 2.41 19.05
N PRO A 103 -15.38 1.24 19.30
CA PRO A 103 -14.03 0.91 18.83
C PRO A 103 -13.90 0.82 17.31
N SER A 104 -15.01 0.73 16.57
CA SER A 104 -15.00 0.64 15.11
C SER A 104 -14.91 1.99 14.41
N LEU A 105 -15.18 3.11 15.09
CA LEU A 105 -15.25 4.43 14.45
C LEU A 105 -13.90 4.87 13.87
N PHE A 106 -12.82 4.76 14.65
CA PHE A 106 -11.51 5.22 14.21
C PHE A 106 -10.90 4.43 13.05
N PRO A 107 -10.86 3.09 13.07
CA PRO A 107 -10.33 2.34 11.94
C PRO A 107 -11.14 2.62 10.67
N ARG A 108 -12.48 2.74 10.77
CA ARG A 108 -13.33 3.11 9.63
C ARG A 108 -13.02 4.52 9.10
N GLU A 109 -12.91 5.52 9.97
CA GLU A 109 -12.57 6.88 9.59
C GLU A 109 -11.17 6.99 8.99
N LEU A 110 -10.19 6.29 9.58
CA LEU A 110 -8.82 6.24 9.08
C LEU A 110 -8.76 5.66 7.66
N MET A 111 -9.47 4.56 7.41
CA MET A 111 -9.53 3.94 6.07
C MET A 111 -10.26 4.83 5.07
N ALA A 112 -11.34 5.51 5.47
CA ALA A 112 -12.04 6.47 4.61
C ALA A 112 -11.14 7.66 4.24
N ASN A 113 -10.42 8.21 5.20
CA ASN A 113 -9.47 9.31 4.97
C ASN A 113 -8.31 8.85 4.07
N ALA A 114 -7.73 7.66 4.32
CA ALA A 114 -6.69 7.11 3.47
C ALA A 114 -7.18 6.95 2.02
N SER A 115 -8.43 6.52 1.83
CA SER A 115 -9.06 6.43 0.50
C SER A 115 -9.12 7.78 -0.22
N CYS A 116 -9.47 8.85 0.49
CA CYS A 116 -9.54 10.20 -0.09
C CYS A 116 -8.16 10.78 -0.42
N LEU A 117 -7.13 10.40 0.34
CA LEU A 117 -5.79 11.00 0.29
C LEU A 117 -4.80 10.22 -0.58
N VAL A 118 -5.14 9.04 -1.06
CA VAL A 118 -4.20 8.16 -1.78
C VAL A 118 -3.56 8.82 -3.03
N GLY A 119 -4.30 9.72 -3.69
CA GLY A 119 -3.84 10.48 -4.86
C GLY A 119 -3.40 11.91 -4.55
N ASP A 120 -3.36 12.30 -3.28
CA ASP A 120 -2.97 13.64 -2.85
C ASP A 120 -1.46 13.85 -3.06
N GLU A 121 -1.08 15.00 -3.64
CA GLU A 121 0.32 15.33 -3.95
C GLU A 121 1.21 15.36 -2.69
N GLU A 122 0.67 15.78 -1.55
CA GLU A 122 1.41 15.80 -0.28
C GLU A 122 1.70 14.39 0.24
N VAL A 123 0.85 13.42 -0.07
CA VAL A 123 1.11 12.01 0.27
C VAL A 123 2.27 11.46 -0.55
N ASN A 124 2.48 11.98 -1.78
CA ASN A 124 3.60 11.62 -2.66
C ASN A 124 3.82 10.10 -2.79
N TYR A 125 2.73 9.33 -2.80
CA TYR A 125 2.75 7.87 -2.81
C TYR A 125 3.69 7.24 -1.76
N ASP A 126 3.74 7.85 -0.57
CA ASP A 126 4.50 7.39 0.60
C ASP A 126 3.53 6.84 1.67
N PRO A 127 3.61 5.54 2.00
CA PRO A 127 2.72 4.94 2.99
C PRO A 127 2.91 5.50 4.40
N GLN A 128 4.08 6.07 4.75
CA GLN A 128 4.27 6.74 6.04
C GLN A 128 3.49 8.04 6.17
N ILE A 129 3.39 8.78 5.07
CA ILE A 129 2.64 10.02 5.05
C ILE A 129 1.17 9.67 5.09
N LEU A 130 0.72 8.74 4.24
CA LEU A 130 -0.68 8.31 4.20
C LEU A 130 -1.18 7.80 5.57
N ILE A 131 -0.37 7.00 6.27
CA ILE A 131 -0.76 6.40 7.56
C ILE A 131 -0.67 7.37 8.76
N ARG A 132 0.00 8.52 8.59
CA ARG A 132 0.12 9.59 9.59
C ARG A 132 -0.75 10.80 9.29
N LYS A 133 -1.19 10.98 8.04
CA LYS A 133 -1.93 12.17 7.62
C LYS A 133 -3.25 12.21 8.37
N LYS A 134 -3.32 13.16 9.31
CA LYS A 134 -4.49 13.43 10.12
C LYS A 134 -5.40 14.35 9.32
N HIS A 135 -6.29 13.80 8.51
CA HIS A 135 -7.46 14.59 8.13
C HIS A 135 -8.43 14.57 9.30
N MET A 136 -8.44 15.68 10.04
CA MET A 136 -9.49 15.95 11.00
C MET A 136 -10.77 16.17 10.21
N LEU A 137 -11.81 15.37 10.44
CA LEU A 137 -13.17 15.89 10.27
C LEU A 137 -13.83 16.05 11.65
N PRO A 138 -14.39 17.24 11.94
CA PRO A 138 -15.10 17.51 13.17
C PRO A 138 -16.55 17.08 12.99
N LEU A 139 -17.04 16.05 13.70
CA LEU A 139 -18.50 15.93 13.85
C LEU A 139 -19.03 15.08 15.00
N LEU A 140 -18.30 14.78 16.08
CA LEU A 140 -19.00 14.23 17.28
C LEU A 140 -18.25 14.18 18.61
N LEU A 141 -16.93 14.34 18.66
CA LEU A 141 -16.20 14.29 19.93
C LEU A 141 -15.60 15.66 20.28
N SER A 142 -15.59 15.96 21.59
CA SER A 142 -14.89 17.12 22.13
C SER A 142 -13.42 17.10 21.69
N VAL A 143 -12.91 18.30 21.35
CA VAL A 143 -11.60 18.56 20.73
C VAL A 143 -10.43 17.88 21.48
N GLN A 144 -10.59 17.59 22.76
CA GLN A 144 -9.61 16.94 23.64
C GLN A 144 -9.39 15.45 23.34
N LEU A 145 -10.43 14.70 22.96
CA LEU A 145 -10.27 13.28 22.64
C LEU A 145 -9.72 13.14 21.20
N LEU A 146 -10.16 13.97 20.26
CA LEU A 146 -9.70 13.99 18.85
C LEU A 146 -8.17 14.10 18.64
N SER A 147 -7.41 14.60 19.62
CA SER A 147 -5.94 14.61 19.58
C SER A 147 -5.34 13.24 19.90
N LEU A 148 -5.96 12.48 20.78
CA LEU A 148 -5.50 11.15 21.21
C LEU A 148 -5.94 10.08 20.20
N LEU A 149 -7.14 10.15 19.64
CA LEU A 149 -7.81 9.02 18.99
C LEU A 149 -7.09 8.33 17.79
N PRO A 150 -6.42 9.03 16.85
CA PRO A 150 -5.74 8.40 15.70
C PRO A 150 -4.54 7.52 16.08
N SER A 151 -4.21 7.55 17.36
CA SER A 151 -2.98 7.05 17.90
C SER A 151 -3.11 5.57 18.28
N TRP A 152 -4.27 5.14 18.79
CA TRP A 152 -4.51 3.86 19.46
C TRP A 152 -4.88 2.66 18.57
N LEU A 153 -4.34 2.54 17.35
CA LEU A 153 -4.74 1.47 16.41
C LEU A 153 -3.52 0.83 15.78
N SER A 154 -3.57 -0.50 15.66
CA SER A 154 -2.67 -1.26 14.81
C SER A 154 -3.10 -1.08 13.35
N ARG A 155 -2.14 -0.90 12.44
CA ARG A 155 -2.42 -0.56 11.04
C ARG A 155 -1.25 -0.83 10.12
N ILE A 156 -1.57 -1.22 8.90
CA ILE A 156 -0.61 -1.46 7.84
C ILE A 156 -1.11 -0.87 6.52
N VAL A 157 -0.21 -0.24 5.76
CA VAL A 157 -0.46 0.29 4.42
C VAL A 157 0.58 -0.29 3.47
N ALA A 158 0.13 -0.85 2.36
CA ALA A 158 0.96 -1.40 1.30
C ALA A 158 0.58 -0.75 -0.04
N MET A 159 1.56 -0.12 -0.70
CA MET A 159 1.39 0.66 -1.92
C MET A 159 2.30 0.09 -3.01
N LEU A 160 1.72 -0.49 -4.05
CA LEU A 160 2.45 -1.06 -5.18
C LEU A 160 2.60 0.00 -6.26
N GLU A 161 3.83 0.29 -6.67
CA GLU A 161 4.11 1.08 -7.85
C GLU A 161 4.02 0.22 -9.11
N THR A 162 3.62 0.81 -10.24
CA THR A 162 3.56 0.14 -11.56
C THR A 162 4.88 -0.49 -11.98
N ASN A 163 6.01 0.00 -11.45
CA ASN A 163 7.35 -0.54 -11.70
C ASN A 163 7.68 -1.84 -10.93
N GLY A 164 6.74 -2.33 -10.09
CA GLY A 164 6.87 -3.52 -9.26
C GLY A 164 7.43 -3.27 -7.85
N THR A 165 7.57 -2.04 -7.40
CA THR A 165 8.04 -1.72 -6.05
C THR A 165 6.85 -1.63 -5.08
N LEU A 166 6.85 -2.48 -4.05
CA LEU A 166 5.89 -2.47 -2.97
C LEU A 166 6.45 -1.71 -1.77
N LYS A 167 5.87 -0.56 -1.45
CA LYS A 167 6.19 0.22 -0.25
C LYS A 167 5.23 -0.15 0.86
N ILE A 168 5.75 -0.45 2.05
CA ILE A 168 4.94 -0.87 3.19
C ILE A 168 5.26 0.02 4.38
N ALA A 169 4.24 0.53 5.07
CA ALA A 169 4.35 1.12 6.40
C ALA A 169 3.47 0.33 7.38
N ASN A 170 4.06 -0.11 8.49
CA ASN A 170 3.36 -0.83 9.56
C ASN A 170 3.54 -0.11 10.90
N VAL A 171 2.46 -0.04 11.68
CA VAL A 171 2.43 0.36 13.08
C VAL A 171 1.59 -0.67 13.84
N GLY A 172 2.19 -1.38 14.79
CA GLY A 172 1.52 -2.43 15.56
C GLY A 172 1.76 -3.83 15.01
N ASP A 173 0.82 -4.71 15.28
CA ASP A 173 0.84 -6.16 15.01
C ASP A 173 0.12 -6.59 13.72
N CYS A 174 -0.40 -5.64 12.92
CA CYS A 174 -0.90 -5.93 11.59
C CYS A 174 0.17 -6.63 10.71
N GLY A 175 -0.28 -7.56 9.88
CA GLY A 175 0.61 -8.46 9.13
C GLY A 175 0.54 -8.33 7.61
N LEU A 176 1.69 -8.39 6.94
CA LEU A 176 1.79 -8.62 5.50
C LEU A 176 2.81 -9.71 5.21
N ARG A 177 2.45 -10.66 4.34
CA ARG A 177 3.35 -11.68 3.80
C ARG A 177 3.32 -11.64 2.27
N ALA A 178 4.50 -11.74 1.65
CA ALA A 178 4.61 -11.95 0.21
C ALA A 178 5.03 -13.39 -0.06
N ILE A 179 4.28 -14.07 -0.92
CA ILE A 179 4.52 -15.47 -1.29
C ILE A 179 4.90 -15.55 -2.76
N ARG A 180 5.94 -16.33 -3.09
CA ARG A 180 6.37 -16.60 -4.47
C ARG A 180 6.99 -17.97 -4.58
N GLY A 181 6.52 -18.77 -5.54
CA GLY A 181 7.01 -20.15 -5.74
C GLY A 181 6.92 -20.96 -4.44
N ASP A 182 5.75 -20.92 -3.82
CA ASP A 182 5.41 -21.65 -2.58
C ASP A 182 6.26 -21.28 -1.35
N ARG A 183 6.93 -20.13 -1.39
CA ARG A 183 7.77 -19.65 -0.30
C ARG A 183 7.37 -18.25 0.13
N ILE A 184 7.36 -18.02 1.45
CA ILE A 184 7.27 -16.66 2.01
C ILE A 184 8.61 -15.98 1.76
N ILE A 185 8.62 -14.97 0.88
CA ILE A 185 9.82 -14.21 0.53
C ILE A 185 9.93 -12.90 1.32
N PHE A 186 8.84 -12.49 1.97
CA PHE A 186 8.78 -11.34 2.84
C PHE A 186 7.69 -11.53 3.88
N SER A 187 7.94 -11.08 5.11
CA SER A 187 6.96 -11.00 6.19
C SER A 187 7.26 -9.75 7.01
N THR A 188 6.22 -9.01 7.40
CA THR A 188 6.37 -8.02 8.47
C THR A 188 6.61 -8.72 9.80
N SER A 189 7.28 -8.01 10.71
CA SER A 189 7.37 -8.38 12.12
C SER A 189 6.35 -7.55 12.91
N PRO A 190 5.59 -8.17 13.83
CA PRO A 190 4.75 -7.44 14.77
C PRO A 190 5.58 -6.44 15.57
N GLN A 191 4.99 -5.29 15.87
CA GLN A 191 5.58 -4.26 16.71
C GLN A 191 4.78 -4.18 18.00
N GLU A 192 5.39 -4.55 19.11
CA GLU A 192 4.73 -4.70 20.41
C GLU A 192 5.64 -4.17 21.54
N HIS A 193 5.05 -3.66 22.62
CA HIS A 193 5.77 -3.34 23.84
C HIS A 193 6.06 -4.60 24.67
N TYR A 194 5.06 -5.47 24.74
CA TYR A 194 5.07 -6.80 25.36
C TYR A 194 3.89 -7.59 24.76
N PHE A 195 3.75 -8.85 25.16
CA PHE A 195 2.72 -9.75 24.63
C PHE A 195 1.32 -9.12 24.67
N ASP A 196 0.64 -9.08 23.52
CA ASP A 196 -0.72 -8.54 23.35
C ASP A 196 -0.83 -7.02 23.60
N CYS A 197 0.28 -6.29 23.50
CA CYS A 197 0.34 -4.83 23.60
C CYS A 197 1.05 -4.23 22.37
N PRO A 198 0.35 -4.13 21.22
CA PRO A 198 0.93 -3.62 19.99
C PRO A 198 1.33 -2.15 20.10
N TYR A 199 2.31 -1.76 19.29
CA TYR A 199 2.62 -0.36 19.07
C TYR A 199 1.44 0.34 18.41
N GLN A 200 1.15 1.49 18.96
CA GLN A 200 0.12 2.39 18.51
C GLN A 200 0.81 3.75 18.39
N LEU A 201 0.42 4.60 17.44
CA LEU A 201 0.91 5.97 17.48
C LEU A 201 0.42 6.61 18.79
N SER A 202 1.08 7.64 19.29
CA SER A 202 0.60 8.39 20.46
C SER A 202 0.79 9.87 20.12
N SER A 203 -0.15 10.73 20.52
CA SER A 203 0.17 12.16 20.60
C SER A 203 0.96 12.40 21.88
N GLU A 204 1.99 13.24 21.86
CA GLU A 204 3.04 13.37 22.90
C GLU A 204 2.61 13.57 24.37
N ASN A 205 1.32 13.63 24.71
CA ASN A 205 0.86 13.77 26.09
C ASN A 205 -0.15 12.68 26.47
N GLY A 206 0.30 11.69 27.25
CA GLY A 206 -0.57 10.97 28.20
C GLY A 206 -0.92 9.54 27.84
N TRP A 207 -0.02 8.62 28.16
CA TRP A 207 -0.48 7.42 28.87
C TRP A 207 -0.59 7.80 30.36
N PRO A 208 -1.71 7.55 31.06
CA PRO A 208 -1.58 7.31 32.49
C PRO A 208 -0.72 6.06 32.64
N ASN A 209 0.33 6.14 33.46
CA ASN A 209 1.16 4.99 33.80
C ASN A 209 0.24 3.81 34.17
N ILE A 210 0.24 2.77 33.34
CA ILE A 210 -0.35 1.48 33.71
C ILE A 210 0.78 0.71 34.39
N PRO A 211 0.57 0.19 35.62
CA PRO A 211 1.62 -0.41 36.46
C PRO A 211 2.30 -1.63 35.83
#